data_AF-A0A1G2XNA4-F1
#
_entry.id   AF-A0A1G2XNA4-F1
#
_cell.length_a   1.000
_cell.length_b   1.000
_cell.length_c   1.000
_cell.angle_alpha   90.00
_cell.angle_beta   90.00
_cell.angle_gamma   90.00
#
_symmetry.space_group_name_H-M   'P 1'
#
loop_
_entity.id
_entity.type
_entity.pdbx_description
1 polymer ?
#
loop_
_entity_poly.entity_id
_entity_poly.type
_entity_poly.pdbx_seq_one_letter_code
_entity_poly.pdbx_strand_id
1 'polypeptide(L)' 'MEETQRLAVSLKSLATMLDAHRTSVRRWLTQAGIKPVSIGRGKNGAIRYKWEEVKGWLDSMEHIE' A
#
# COMPACT_ATOMS: atom_id res chain seq x y z
N MET A 1 7.23 21.56 4.17
CA MET A 1 7.84 20.32 3.63
C MET A 1 6.82 19.73 2.68
N GLU A 2 7.18 19.55 1.41
CA GLU A 2 6.27 19.13 0.35
C GLU A 2 5.83 17.68 0.61
N GLU A 3 4.72 17.50 1.32
CA GLU A 3 4.01 16.22 1.37
C GLU A 3 3.38 16.03 -0.01
N THR A 4 4.21 15.74 -1.02
CA THR A 4 3.78 15.39 -2.36
C THR A 4 2.78 14.26 -2.17
N GLN A 5 1.49 14.57 -2.32
CA GLN A 5 0.39 13.67 -2.06
C GLN A 5 0.60 12.41 -2.89
N ARG A 6 1.22 11.38 -2.30
CA ARG A 6 1.39 10.10 -2.95
C ARG A 6 -0.02 9.57 -3.13
N LEU A 7 -0.59 9.66 -4.32
CA LEU A 7 -1.96 9.16 -4.55
C LEU A 7 -2.01 7.64 -4.43
N ALA A 8 -0.91 6.97 -4.76
CA ALA A 8 -0.80 5.53 -4.72
C ALA A 8 0.60 5.03 -4.38
N VAL A 9 0.68 3.89 -3.71
CA VAL A 9 1.91 3.24 -3.26
C VAL A 9 2.07 1.86 -3.90
N SER A 10 3.32 1.45 -4.13
CA SER A 10 3.62 0.10 -4.65
C SER A 10 3.78 -0.90 -3.51
N LEU A 11 3.52 -2.18 -3.79
CA LEU A 11 3.78 -3.26 -2.84
C LEU A 11 5.26 -3.34 -2.43
N LYS A 12 6.18 -3.02 -3.36
CA LYS A 12 7.62 -2.97 -3.07
C LYS A 12 7.94 -1.89 -2.05
N SER A 13 7.37 -0.70 -2.22
CA SER A 13 7.59 0.43 -1.30
C SER A 13 7.07 0.11 0.11
N LEU A 14 5.90 -0.51 0.22
CA LEU A 14 5.34 -0.93 1.51
C LEU A 14 6.16 -2.04 2.17
N ALA A 15 6.62 -3.02 1.39
CA ALA A 15 7.52 -4.07 1.89
C ALA A 15 8.82 -3.50 2.47
N THR A 16 9.41 -2.51 1.81
CA THR A 16 10.61 -1.82 2.33
C THR A 16 10.31 -0.98 3.56
N MET A 17 9.16 -0.30 3.60
CA MET A 17 8.77 0.55 4.73
C MET A 17 8.50 -0.25 6.00
N LEU A 18 7.85 -1.42 5.87
CA LEU A 18 7.46 -2.28 6.99
C LEU A 18 8.50 -3.35 7.32
N ASP A 19 9.67 -3.30 6.69
CA ASP A 19 10.72 -4.33 6.76
C ASP A 19 10.15 -5.77 6.64
N ALA A 20 9.26 -5.96 5.66
CA ALA A 20 8.48 -7.18 5.51
C ALA A 20 8.51 -7.72 4.09
N HIS A 21 8.31 -9.02 3.93
CA HIS A 21 8.22 -9.63 2.61
C HIS A 21 6.94 -9.18 1.88
N ARG A 22 7.02 -9.00 0.55
CA ARG A 22 5.89 -8.52 -0.28
C ARG A 22 4.64 -9.41 -0.17
N THR A 23 4.82 -10.71 0.05
CA THR A 23 3.72 -11.66 0.24
C THR A 23 2.97 -11.41 1.54
N SER A 24 3.69 -11.12 2.63
CA SER A 24 3.12 -10.77 3.94
C SER A 24 2.32 -9.48 3.83
N VAL A 25 2.92 -8.43 3.26
CA VAL A 25 2.23 -7.15 3.06
C VAL A 25 0.97 -7.31 2.22
N ARG A 26 1.03 -8.07 1.12
CA ARG A 26 -0.15 -8.33 0.29
C ARG A 26 -1.26 -9.01 1.11
N ARG A 27 -0.91 -10.01 1.92
CA ARG A 27 -1.87 -10.73 2.77
C ARG A 27 -2.52 -9.78 3.77
N TRP A 28 -1.75 -8.94 4.46
CA TRP A 28 -2.28 -7.97 5.41
C TRP A 28 -3.21 -6.95 4.77
N LEU A 29 -2.81 -6.36 3.64
CA LEU A 29 -3.68 -5.44 2.88
C LEU A 29 -4.98 -6.12 2.45
N THR A 30 -4.91 -7.38 2.03
CA THR A 30 -6.10 -8.17 1.65
C THR A 30 -7.01 -8.42 2.86
N GLN A 31 -6.44 -8.77 4.01
CA GLN A 31 -7.18 -8.97 5.26
C GLN A 31 -7.81 -7.67 5.78
N ALA A 32 -7.15 -6.54 5.58
CA ALA A 32 -7.66 -5.20 5.86
C ALA A 32 -8.71 -4.72 4.84
N GLY A 33 -9.02 -5.50 3.81
CA GLY A 33 -9.99 -5.15 2.77
C GLY A 33 -9.48 -4.15 1.72
N ILE A 34 -8.19 -3.79 1.76
CA ILE A 34 -7.57 -2.83 0.84
C ILE A 34 -7.31 -3.51 -0.51
N LYS A 35 -7.96 -3.00 -1.55
CA LYS A 35 -7.89 -3.59 -2.90
C LYS A 35 -6.78 -2.95 -3.74
N PRO A 36 -6.03 -3.75 -4.51
CA PRO A 36 -5.10 -3.21 -5.48
C PRO A 36 -5.84 -2.49 -6.61
N VAL A 37 -5.25 -1.39 -7.08
CA VAL A 37 -5.66 -0.67 -8.28
C VAL A 37 -4.60 -0.85 -9.38
N SER A 38 -5.05 -1.17 -10.58
CA SER A 38 -4.20 -1.25 -11.76
C SER A 38 -4.07 0.15 -12.37
N ILE A 39 -2.86 0.70 -12.39
CA ILE A 39 -2.57 1.97 -13.05
C ILE A 39 -1.89 1.69 -14.39
N GLY A 40 -2.44 2.24 -15.48
CA GLY A 40 -1.96 2.03 -16.85
C GLY A 40 -2.74 0.95 -17.62
N ARG A 41 -2.46 0.83 -18.92
CA ARG A 41 -3.14 -0.13 -19.83
C ARG A 41 -2.17 -1.21 -20.32
N GLY A 42 -2.67 -2.44 -20.46
CA GLY A 42 -1.96 -3.56 -21.09
C GLY A 42 -0.78 -4.09 -20.26
N LYS A 43 0.22 -4.65 -20.95
CA LYS A 43 1.40 -5.33 -20.38
C LYS A 43 2.25 -4.51 -19.40
N ASN A 44 2.07 -3.19 -19.38
CA ASN A 44 2.78 -2.26 -18.51
C ASN A 44 1.94 -1.77 -17.31
N GLY A 45 0.74 -2.32 -17.12
CA GLY A 45 -0.10 -1.98 -15.98
C GLY A 45 0.62 -2.28 -14.66
N ALA A 46 0.72 -1.29 -13.78
CA ALA A 46 1.34 -1.43 -12.48
C ALA A 46 0.27 -1.62 -11.40
N ILE A 47 0.42 -2.66 -10.58
CA ILE A 47 -0.40 -2.84 -9.39
C ILE A 47 0.06 -1.86 -8.31
N ARG A 48 -0.86 -1.02 -7.84
CA ARG A 48 -0.67 -0.05 -6.77
C ARG A 48 -1.79 -0.17 -5.74
N TYR A 49 -1.64 0.50 -4.62
CA TYR A 49 -2.66 0.64 -3.59
C TYR A 49 -2.90 2.13 -3.36
N LYS A 50 -4.14 2.54 -3.11
CA LYS A 50 -4.42 3.94 -2.78
C LYS A 50 -3.73 4.28 -1.46
N TRP A 51 -2.97 5.36 -1.45
CA TRP A 51 -2.21 5.72 -0.26
C TRP A 51 -3.11 6.08 0.92
N GLU A 52 -4.24 6.72 0.67
CA GLU A 52 -5.22 7.09 1.71
C GLU A 52 -5.72 5.86 2.49
N GLU A 53 -6.12 4.79 1.78
CA GLU A 53 -6.56 3.54 2.41
C GLU A 53 -5.42 2.86 3.18
N VAL A 54 -4.21 2.85 2.59
CA VAL A 54 -3.03 2.27 3.23
C VAL A 54 -2.63 3.06 4.47
N LYS A 55 -2.66 4.39 4.42
CA LYS A 55 -2.34 5.26 5.54
C LYS A 55 -3.31 5.02 6.69
N GLY A 56 -4.62 5.01 6.43
CA GLY A 56 -5.61 4.72 7.47
C GLY A 56 -5.40 3.36 8.14
N TRP A 57 -4.96 2.35 7.37
CA TRP A 57 -4.58 1.05 7.94
C TRP A 57 -3.30 1.10 8.76
N LEU A 58 -2.26 1.80 8.32
CA LEU A 58 -1.03 1.98 9.09
C LEU A 58 -1.30 2.71 10.41
N ASP A 59 -2.07 3.80 10.36
CA ASP A 59 -2.47 4.56 11.53
C ASP A 59 -3.28 3.67 12.51
N SER A 60 -4.13 2.77 11.99
CA SER A 60 -4.84 1.80 12.83
C SER A 60 -3.94 0.76 13.49
N MET A 61 -2.76 0.46 12.92
CA MET A 61 -1.79 -0.45 13.54
C MET A 61 -1.04 0.22 14.68
N GLU A 62 -0.67 1.50 14.53
CA GLU A 62 0.04 2.25 15.57
C GLU A 62 -0.83 2.53 16.82
N HIS A 63 -2.15 2.58 16.67
CA HIS A 63 -3.09 2.74 17.78
C HIS A 63 -3.45 1.46 18.54
N ILE A 64 -2.86 0.31 18.17
CA ILE A 64 -3.08 -0.97 18.87
C ILE A 64 -2.01 -1.22 19.96
N GLU A 65 -1.04 -0.31 20.13
CA GLU A 65 -0.06 -0.34 21.24
C GLU A 65 -0.50 0.45 22.48
#